data_AF-A0A5C4R692-F1
#
_entry.id   AF-A0A5C4R692-F1
#
_cell.length_a   1.000
_cell.length_b   1.000
_cell.length_c   1.000
_cell.angle_alpha   90.00
_cell.angle_beta   90.00
_cell.angle_gamma   90.00
#
_symmetry.space_group_name_H-M   'P 1'
#
loop_
_entity.id
_entity.type
_entity.pdbx_description
1 polymer ?
#
loop_
_entity_poly.entity_id
_entity_poly.type
_entity_poly.pdbx_seq_one_letter_code
_entity_poly.pdbx_strand_id
1 'polypeptide(L)'
;MALKTVLDNLDDVPEALRAEYKEIDGRFVLDLDGIDVHPTVVNLKTAHERQKQTNRTLQSDLTAARTRLEGLPDDFDADAYEALQAQAEGKAPAKTDEQVAQIRQQLERKH
;
A
#
# COMPACT_ATOMS: atom_id res chain seq x y z
N MET A 1 -22.75 -26.63 -24.74
CA MET A 1 -22.10 -25.45 -25.35
C MET A 1 -21.54 -24.58 -24.24
N ALA A 2 -20.34 -24.02 -24.41
CA ALA A 2 -19.81 -23.03 -23.47
C ALA A 2 -20.49 -21.68 -23.74
N LEU A 3 -21.06 -21.05 -22.72
CA LEU A 3 -21.58 -19.69 -22.81
C LEU A 3 -20.42 -18.71 -22.78
N LYS A 4 -20.35 -17.79 -23.74
CA LYS A 4 -19.36 -16.73 -23.75
C LYS A 4 -19.80 -15.64 -22.79
N THR A 5 -18.89 -15.10 -22.00
CA THR A 5 -19.21 -14.04 -21.04
C THR A 5 -19.38 -12.67 -21.70
N VAL A 6 -18.78 -12.46 -22.87
CA VAL A 6 -18.87 -11.22 -23.65
C VAL A 6 -19.07 -11.57 -25.13
N LEU A 7 -19.97 -10.85 -25.79
CA LEU A 7 -20.36 -11.04 -27.17
C LEU A 7 -20.48 -9.70 -27.91
N ASP A 8 -20.21 -9.72 -29.21
CA ASP A 8 -20.42 -8.55 -30.08
C ASP A 8 -21.88 -8.47 -30.59
N ASN A 9 -22.58 -9.62 -30.69
CA ASN A 9 -23.99 -9.72 -31.06
C ASN A 9 -24.64 -10.96 -30.41
N LEU A 10 -25.97 -11.08 -30.50
CA LEU A 10 -26.76 -12.15 -29.89
C LEU A 10 -27.20 -13.24 -30.90
N ASP A 11 -26.67 -13.22 -32.12
CA ASP A 11 -27.16 -14.08 -33.22
C ASP A 11 -26.93 -15.56 -32.92
N ASP A 12 -25.78 -15.88 -32.32
CA ASP A 12 -25.41 -17.24 -31.90
C ASP A 12 -25.96 -17.63 -30.52
N VAL A 13 -26.70 -16.75 -29.84
CA VAL A 13 -27.27 -17.00 -28.50
C VAL A 13 -28.72 -17.49 -28.64
N PRO A 14 -29.07 -18.64 -28.05
CA PRO A 14 -30.46 -19.10 -27.98
C PRO A 14 -31.37 -18.03 -27.39
N GLU A 15 -32.55 -17.82 -27.99
CA GLU A 15 -33.47 -16.73 -27.62
C GLU A 15 -33.81 -16.71 -26.12
N ALA A 16 -33.96 -17.88 -25.50
CA ALA A 16 -34.20 -18.04 -24.07
C ALA A 16 -33.10 -17.47 -23.16
N LEU A 17 -31.85 -17.37 -23.66
CA LEU A 17 -30.71 -16.88 -22.90
C LEU A 17 -30.35 -15.42 -23.23
N ARG A 18 -30.98 -14.83 -24.26
CA ARG A 18 -30.70 -13.44 -24.66
C ARG A 18 -31.05 -12.43 -23.56
N ALA A 19 -32.06 -12.74 -22.74
CA ALA A 19 -32.46 -11.92 -21.60
C ALA A 19 -31.38 -11.82 -20.50
N GLU A 20 -30.47 -12.80 -20.43
CA GLU A 20 -29.37 -12.83 -19.47
C GLU A 20 -28.14 -12.02 -19.94
N TYR A 21 -28.21 -11.36 -21.10
CA TYR A 21 -27.14 -10.49 -21.59
C TYR A 21 -27.55 -9.03 -21.51
N LYS A 22 -26.71 -8.21 -20.90
CA LYS A 22 -26.86 -6.76 -20.84
C LYS A 22 -25.89 -6.07 -21.79
N GLU A 23 -26.37 -5.04 -22.48
CA GLU A 23 -25.51 -4.21 -23.33
C GLU A 23 -24.72 -3.22 -22.47
N ILE A 24 -23.39 -3.32 -22.54
CA ILE A 24 -22.44 -2.44 -21.85
C ILE A 24 -21.35 -2.08 -22.86
N ASP A 25 -21.16 -0.78 -23.09
CA ASP A 25 -20.13 -0.24 -24.01
C ASP A 25 -20.17 -0.85 -25.42
N GLY A 26 -21.38 -1.08 -25.95
CA GLY A 26 -21.61 -1.64 -27.29
C GLY A 26 -21.32 -3.13 -27.40
N ARG A 27 -21.22 -3.86 -26.28
CA ARG A 27 -21.09 -5.32 -26.22
C ARG A 27 -22.14 -5.94 -25.31
N PHE A 28 -22.49 -7.19 -25.57
CA PHE A 28 -23.41 -7.96 -24.76
C PHE A 28 -22.63 -8.77 -23.72
N VAL A 29 -22.79 -8.41 -22.45
CA VAL A 29 -22.12 -9.06 -21.31
C VAL A 29 -23.13 -9.96 -20.59
N LEU A 30 -22.72 -11.19 -20.32
CA LEU A 30 -23.52 -12.15 -19.57
C LEU A 30 -23.68 -11.65 -18.12
N ASP A 31 -24.91 -11.35 -17.75
CA ASP A 31 -25.31 -10.90 -16.44
C ASP A 31 -25.97 -12.07 -15.69
N LEU A 32 -25.18 -12.73 -14.83
CA LEU A 32 -25.68 -13.82 -14.01
C LEU A 32 -26.16 -13.28 -12.66
N ASP A 33 -27.41 -13.57 -12.32
CA ASP A 33 -27.89 -13.30 -10.97
C ASP A 33 -27.06 -14.07 -9.94
N GLY A 34 -26.68 -13.39 -8.86
CA GLY A 34 -25.81 -13.95 -7.81
C GLY A 34 -24.32 -14.08 -8.18
N ILE A 35 -23.84 -13.55 -9.32
CA ILE A 35 -22.40 -13.58 -9.64
C ILE A 35 -21.53 -12.91 -8.55
N ASP A 36 -22.09 -11.92 -7.87
CA ASP A 36 -21.45 -11.22 -6.75
C ASP A 36 -21.16 -12.12 -5.54
N VAL A 37 -21.90 -13.21 -5.35
CA VAL A 37 -21.65 -14.17 -4.25
C VAL A 37 -20.70 -15.28 -4.65
N HIS A 38 -20.30 -15.36 -5.93
CA HIS A 38 -19.37 -16.37 -6.40
C HIS A 38 -18.02 -16.20 -5.66
N PRO A 39 -17.44 -17.27 -5.06
CA PRO A 39 -16.26 -17.17 -4.21
C PRO A 39 -15.09 -16.40 -4.84
N THR A 40 -14.85 -16.60 -6.15
CA THR A 40 -13.79 -15.87 -6.87
C THR A 40 -14.06 -14.37 -6.97
N VAL A 41 -15.31 -13.97 -7.22
CA VAL A 41 -15.69 -12.55 -7.37
C VAL A 41 -15.66 -11.86 -6.01
N VAL A 42 -16.17 -12.51 -4.96
CA VAL A 42 -16.08 -12.04 -3.58
C VAL A 42 -14.62 -11.83 -3.15
N ASN A 43 -13.76 -12.81 -3.44
CA ASN A 43 -12.34 -12.73 -3.10
C ASN A 43 -11.65 -11.58 -3.84
N LEU A 44 -11.93 -11.42 -5.13
CA LEU A 44 -11.39 -10.33 -5.94
C LEU A 44 -11.84 -8.96 -5.43
N LYS A 45 -13.15 -8.79 -5.20
CA LYS A 45 -13.74 -7.56 -4.66
C LYS A 45 -13.12 -7.22 -3.30
N THR A 46 -13.00 -8.20 -2.42
CA THR A 46 -12.39 -8.02 -1.10
C THR A 46 -10.92 -7.63 -1.20
N ALA A 47 -10.15 -8.28 -2.08
CA ALA A 47 -8.74 -7.94 -2.31
C ALA A 47 -8.59 -6.51 -2.87
N HIS A 48 -9.46 -6.13 -3.81
CA HIS A 48 -9.48 -4.79 -4.39
C HIS A 48 -9.80 -3.72 -3.34
N GLU A 49 -10.81 -3.94 -2.49
CA GLU A 49 -11.14 -2.99 -1.40
C GLU A 49 -10.00 -2.86 -0.39
N ARG A 50 -9.31 -3.96 -0.03
CA ARG A 50 -8.11 -3.90 0.81
C ARG A 50 -7.01 -3.07 0.15
N GLN A 51 -6.73 -3.31 -1.13
CA GLN A 51 -5.70 -2.57 -1.86
C GLN A 51 -6.04 -1.07 -1.93
N LYS A 52 -7.31 -0.73 -2.18
CA LYS A 52 -7.79 0.65 -2.20
C LYS A 52 -7.60 1.33 -0.84
N GLN A 53 -7.92 0.65 0.25
CA GLN A 53 -7.71 1.16 1.60
C GLN A 53 -6.22 1.36 1.89
N THR A 54 -5.37 0.38 1.57
CA THR A 54 -3.91 0.50 1.72
C THR A 54 -3.35 1.67 0.94
N ASN A 55 -3.74 1.83 -0.33
CA ASN A 55 -3.30 2.95 -1.16
C ASN A 55 -3.71 4.30 -0.56
N ARG A 56 -4.93 4.41 -0.02
CA ARG A 56 -5.41 5.63 0.64
C ARG A 56 -4.57 5.95 1.90
N THR A 57 -4.30 4.95 2.72
CA THR A 57 -3.45 5.11 3.91
C THR A 57 -2.03 5.54 3.52
N LEU A 58 -1.40 4.85 2.56
CA LEU A 58 -0.06 5.20 2.09
C LEU A 58 0.01 6.61 1.51
N GLN A 59 -1.00 7.05 0.76
CA GLN A 59 -1.07 8.42 0.26
C GLN A 59 -1.17 9.44 1.38
N SER A 60 -1.98 9.16 2.41
CA SER A 60 -2.10 10.01 3.60
C SER A 60 -0.78 10.09 4.36
N ASP A 61 -0.13 8.96 4.60
CA ASP A 61 1.13 8.87 5.33
C ASP A 61 2.26 9.57 4.58
N LEU A 62 2.32 9.39 3.25
CA LEU A 62 3.27 10.05 2.38
C LEU A 62 3.07 11.56 2.41
N THR A 63 1.82 12.02 2.31
CA THR A 63 1.51 13.46 2.39
C THR A 63 1.91 14.01 3.76
N ALA A 64 1.55 13.33 4.84
CA ALA A 64 1.93 13.75 6.20
C ALA A 64 3.44 13.75 6.41
N ALA A 65 4.17 12.76 5.89
CA ALA A 65 5.63 12.70 5.95
C ALA A 65 6.27 13.85 5.16
N ARG A 66 5.77 14.14 3.95
CA ARG A 66 6.25 15.28 3.16
C ARG A 66 6.01 16.61 3.86
N THR A 67 4.83 16.84 4.43
CA THR A 67 4.56 18.07 5.18
C THR A 67 5.47 18.22 6.40
N ARG A 68 5.79 17.11 7.10
CA ARG A 68 6.76 17.16 8.21
C ARG A 68 8.17 17.49 7.72
N LEU A 69 8.58 16.96 6.56
CA LEU A 69 9.88 17.24 5.96
C LEU A 69 9.98 18.68 5.44
N GLU A 70 8.95 19.20 4.78
CA GLU A 70 8.89 20.58 4.31
C GLU A 70 8.86 21.61 5.45
N GLY A 71 8.35 21.21 6.63
CA GLY A 71 8.33 22.05 7.82
C GLY A 71 9.66 22.08 8.58
N LEU A 72 10.63 21.23 8.21
CA LEU A 72 11.96 21.23 8.81
C LEU A 72 12.84 22.28 8.11
N PRO A 73 13.58 23.11 8.87
CA PRO A 73 14.56 24.01 8.30
C PRO A 73 15.59 23.28 7.42
N ASP A 74 16.10 23.94 6.38
CA ASP A 74 17.10 23.36 5.47
C ASP A 74 18.40 22.95 6.18
N ASP A 75 18.67 23.53 7.36
CA ASP A 75 19.81 23.25 8.23
C ASP A 75 19.47 22.28 9.38
N PHE A 76 18.32 21.61 9.34
CA PHE A 76 17.94 20.64 10.36
C PHE A 76 18.90 19.44 10.38
N ASP A 77 19.68 19.33 11.44
CA ASP A 77 20.56 18.21 11.73
C ASP A 77 19.86 17.23 12.68
N ALA A 78 19.48 16.07 12.14
CA ALA A 78 18.81 15.01 12.88
C ALA A 78 19.68 14.45 14.03
N ASP A 79 21.00 14.35 13.83
CA ASP A 79 21.92 13.81 14.82
C ASP A 79 22.09 14.78 15.99
N ALA A 80 22.14 16.08 15.69
CA ALA A 80 22.16 17.13 16.72
C ALA A 80 20.86 17.16 17.55
N TYR A 81 19.70 16.97 16.90
CA TYR A 81 18.41 16.88 17.58
C TYR A 81 18.34 15.67 18.52
N GLU A 82 18.75 14.48 18.05
CA GLU A 82 18.78 13.28 18.89
C GLU A 82 19.76 13.43 20.08
N ALA A 83 20.93 14.06 19.87
CA ALA A 83 21.88 14.33 20.93
C ALA A 83 21.32 15.28 22.01
N LEU A 84 20.59 16.32 21.61
CA LEU A 84 19.89 17.25 22.51
C LEU A 84 18.74 16.57 23.25
N GLN A 85 17.97 15.72 22.58
CA GLN A 85 16.87 14.99 23.19
C GLN A 85 17.37 13.95 24.22
N ALA A 86 18.47 13.25 23.92
CA ALA A 86 19.12 12.35 24.87
C ALA A 86 19.59 13.10 26.13
N GLN A 87 20.23 14.27 25.94
CA GLN A 87 20.64 15.12 27.07
C GLN A 87 19.44 15.60 27.90
N ALA A 88 18.33 15.99 27.27
CA ALA A 88 17.11 16.42 27.95
C ALA A 88 16.43 15.28 28.74
N GLU A 89 16.49 14.05 28.25
CA GLU A 89 16.00 12.84 28.94
C GLU A 89 16.96 12.30 30.01
N GLY A 90 18.09 12.96 30.24
CA GLY A 90 19.10 12.52 31.21
C GLY A 90 19.83 11.23 30.80
N LYS A 91 19.70 10.80 29.54
CA LYS A 91 20.50 9.73 28.94
C LYS A 91 21.78 10.35 28.42
N ALA A 92 22.94 9.76 28.72
CA ALA A 92 24.21 10.26 28.19
C ALA A 92 24.11 10.39 26.65
N PRO A 93 24.66 11.47 26.05
CA PRO A 93 24.56 11.70 24.61
C PRO A 93 25.07 10.47 23.84
N ALA A 94 24.43 10.20 22.70
CA ALA A 94 24.88 9.15 21.79
C ALA A 94 26.38 9.33 21.52
N LYS A 95 27.15 8.27 21.73
CA LYS A 95 28.61 8.33 21.60
C LYS A 95 28.93 8.59 20.13
N THR A 96 29.73 9.61 19.86
CA THR A 96 30.20 9.91 18.50
C THR A 96 30.95 8.72 17.92
N ASP A 97 31.00 8.60 16.58
CA ASP A 97 31.68 7.49 15.91
C ASP A 97 33.13 7.30 16.36
N GLU A 98 33.83 8.39 16.69
CA GLU A 98 35.17 8.35 17.28
C GLU A 98 35.21 7.71 18.68
N GLN A 99 34.21 7.99 19.52
CA GLN A 99 34.09 7.38 20.84
C GLN A 99 33.72 5.89 20.74
N VAL A 100 32.90 5.52 19.75
CA VAL A 100 32.59 4.11 19.46
C VAL A 100 33.84 3.36 18.98
N ALA A 101 34.65 3.99 18.11
CA ALA A 101 35.92 3.43 17.64
C ALA A 101 36.95 3.26 18.77
N GLN A 102 37.08 4.24 19.67
CA GLN A 102 37.96 4.14 20.84
C GLN A 102 37.52 3.04 21.80
N ILE A 103 36.21 2.86 22.02
CA ILE A 103 35.69 1.79 22.87
C ILE A 103 35.96 0.42 22.27
N ARG A 104 35.83 0.26 20.94
CA ARG A 104 36.21 -0.98 20.25
C ARG A 104 37.69 -1.31 20.44
N GLN A 105 38.59 -0.33 20.24
CA GLN A 105 40.02 -0.54 20.46
C GLN A 105 40.36 -0.90 21.92
N GLN A 106 39.66 -0.32 22.90
CA GLN A 106 39.85 -0.65 24.31
C GLN A 106 39.34 -2.06 24.67
N LEU A 107 38.27 -2.53 24.02
CA LEU A 107 37.76 -3.89 24.18
C LEU A 107 38.69 -4.92 23.52
N GLU A 108 39.23 -4.62 22.34
CA GLU A 108 40.21 -5.47 21.64
C GLU A 108 41.54 -5.60 22.37
N ARG A 109 41.97 -4.58 23.13
CA ARG A 109 43.19 -4.64 23.97
C ARG A 109 43.01 -5.41 25.29
N LYS A 110 41.78 -5.66 25.71
CA LYS A 110 41.45 -6.38 26.96
C LYS A 110 41.20 -7.87 26.76
N HIS A 111 41.16 -8.34 25.52
CA HIS A 111 41.20 -9.74 25.13
C HIS A 111 42.60 -10.13 24.70
#